data_AF-A0A3L7VVY2-F1
#
_entry.id   AF-A0A3L7VVY2-F1
#
_cell.length_a   1.000
_cell.length_b   1.000
_cell.length_c   1.000
_cell.angle_alpha   90.00
_cell.angle_beta   90.00
_cell.angle_gamma   90.00
#
_symmetry.space_group_name_H-M   'P 1'
#
loop_
_entity.id
_entity.type
_entity.pdbx_description
1 polymer ?
#
loop_
_entity_poly.entity_id
_entity_poly.type
_entity_poly.pdbx_seq_one_letter_code
_entity_poly.pdbx_strand_id
1 'polypeptide(L)'
;MGMKRITPWIIGGLLFVVAALLFVRTATGQMALYIHPRYEVLMYFSGAVLFALAIICITMPIPIPNYSTQFLLIPVLLGLGIAPRALGADAIGQQGTALNQIAQRPKVTTVNPTTVDTTAWNVYDWVVATSVDPLALKGKTVQIDGFVVRNPDMQLADNQFMLARYV
;
A
#
# COMPACT_ATOMS: atom_id res chain seq x y z
N MET A 1 -11.85 -44.97 -3.94
CA MET A 1 -12.12 -43.73 -3.17
C MET A 1 -12.72 -42.71 -4.14
N GLY A 2 -14.05 -42.55 -4.15
CA GLY A 2 -14.75 -41.75 -5.15
C GLY A 2 -14.52 -40.25 -4.92
N MET A 3 -13.87 -39.59 -5.87
CA MET A 3 -13.63 -38.15 -5.85
C MET A 3 -14.98 -37.42 -5.95
N LYS A 4 -15.52 -36.93 -4.83
CA LYS A 4 -16.74 -36.11 -4.83
C LYS A 4 -16.50 -34.86 -5.67
N ARG A 5 -17.06 -34.77 -6.87
CA ARG A 5 -16.94 -33.56 -7.71
C ARG A 5 -17.56 -32.37 -6.98
N ILE A 6 -16.75 -31.37 -6.62
CA ILE A 6 -17.27 -30.07 -6.19
C ILE A 6 -17.92 -29.40 -7.39
N THR A 7 -19.06 -28.76 -7.16
CA THR A 7 -19.85 -28.14 -8.22
C THR A 7 -19.12 -26.86 -8.70
N PRO A 8 -18.80 -26.72 -10.00
CA PRO A 8 -18.03 -25.59 -10.56
C PRO A 8 -18.63 -24.22 -10.24
N TRP A 9 -19.95 -24.16 -10.06
CA TRP A 9 -20.69 -22.98 -9.60
C TRP A 9 -20.20 -22.42 -8.27
N ILE A 10 -19.75 -23.27 -7.33
CA ILE A 10 -19.24 -22.84 -6.03
C ILE A 10 -17.91 -22.10 -6.22
N ILE A 11 -17.00 -22.67 -7.00
CA ILE A 11 -15.67 -22.10 -7.24
C ILE A 11 -15.78 -20.81 -8.04
N GLY A 12 -16.60 -20.81 -9.08
CA GLY A 12 -16.88 -19.61 -9.86
C GLY A 12 -17.51 -18.50 -9.03
N GLY A 13 -18.49 -18.82 -8.19
CA GLY A 13 -19.09 -17.85 -7.26
C GLY A 13 -18.06 -17.28 -6.27
N LEU A 14 -17.16 -18.12 -5.77
CA LEU A 14 -16.13 -17.71 -4.83
C LEU A 14 -15.09 -16.78 -5.48
N LEU A 15 -14.63 -17.11 -6.71
CA LEU A 15 -13.77 -16.22 -7.51
C LEU A 15 -14.46 -14.89 -7.82
N PHE A 16 -15.75 -14.92 -8.13
CA PHE A 16 -16.54 -13.72 -8.38
C PHE A 16 -16.58 -12.82 -7.15
N VAL A 17 -16.83 -13.39 -5.96
CA VAL A 17 -16.81 -12.64 -4.70
C VAL A 17 -15.43 -12.03 -4.42
N VAL A 18 -14.35 -12.77 -4.63
CA VAL A 18 -12.98 -12.22 -4.49
C VAL A 18 -12.76 -11.06 -5.45
N ALA A 19 -13.10 -11.23 -6.72
CA ALA A 19 -12.95 -10.19 -7.74
C ALA A 19 -13.74 -8.93 -7.37
N ALA A 20 -15.00 -9.09 -6.97
CA ALA A 20 -15.86 -7.99 -6.55
C ALA A 20 -15.30 -7.25 -5.32
N LEU A 21 -14.81 -7.98 -4.31
CA LEU A 21 -14.15 -7.39 -3.14
C LEU A 21 -12.92 -6.58 -3.55
N LEU A 22 -12.09 -7.13 -4.43
CA LEU A 22 -10.89 -6.45 -4.95
C LEU A 22 -11.25 -5.14 -5.64
N PHE A 23 -12.27 -5.15 -6.50
CA PHE A 23 -12.74 -3.94 -7.18
C PHE A 23 -13.30 -2.90 -6.21
N VAL A 24 -14.16 -3.29 -5.26
CA VAL A 24 -14.72 -2.37 -4.26
C VAL A 24 -13.60 -1.75 -3.42
N ARG A 25 -12.65 -2.55 -2.94
CA ARG A 25 -11.55 -2.04 -2.11
C ARG A 25 -10.62 -1.11 -2.87
N THR A 26 -10.33 -1.41 -4.13
CA THR A 26 -9.51 -0.54 -4.99
C THR A 26 -10.25 0.76 -5.30
N ALA A 27 -11.54 0.69 -5.62
CA ALA A 27 -12.37 1.87 -5.92
C ALA A 27 -12.57 2.80 -4.70
N THR A 28 -12.63 2.24 -3.48
CA THR A 28 -12.71 3.04 -2.24
C THR A 28 -11.40 3.73 -1.86
N GLY A 29 -10.31 3.55 -2.61
CA GLY A 29 -9.00 4.14 -2.30
C GLY A 29 -8.33 3.58 -1.03
N GLN A 30 -8.94 2.60 -0.37
CA GLN A 30 -8.38 1.97 0.84
C GLN A 30 -7.06 1.25 0.54
N MET A 31 -6.91 0.76 -0.68
CA MET A 31 -5.68 0.10 -1.13
C MET A 31 -4.51 1.08 -1.27
N ALA A 32 -4.78 2.36 -1.57
CA ALA A 32 -3.73 3.38 -1.64
C ALA A 32 -2.97 3.50 -0.31
N LEU A 33 -3.59 3.15 0.82
CA LEU A 33 -2.95 3.16 2.15
C LEU A 33 -1.90 2.05 2.36
N TYR A 34 -1.88 1.02 1.50
CA TYR A 34 -0.99 -0.15 1.65
C TYR A 34 -0.09 -0.38 0.45
N ILE A 35 -0.47 0.10 -0.73
CA ILE A 35 0.27 -0.09 -1.97
C ILE A 35 0.49 1.25 -2.66
N HIS A 36 1.64 1.40 -3.32
CA HIS A 36 1.96 2.60 -4.07
C HIS A 36 0.93 2.82 -5.21
N PRO A 37 0.47 4.07 -5.47
CA PRO A 37 -0.57 4.38 -6.47
C PRO A 37 -0.32 3.77 -7.86
N ARG A 38 0.95 3.71 -8.28
CA ARG A 38 1.37 3.06 -9.54
C ARG A 38 0.92 1.59 -9.69
N TYR A 39 0.66 0.88 -8.59
CA TYR A 39 0.22 -0.52 -8.59
C TYR A 39 -1.30 -0.68 -8.59
N GLU A 40 -2.08 0.40 -8.47
CA GLU A 40 -3.55 0.34 -8.54
C GLU A 40 -4.04 -0.24 -9.87
N VAL A 41 -3.40 0.13 -10.97
CA VAL A 41 -3.70 -0.41 -12.31
C VAL A 41 -3.55 -1.94 -12.32
N LEU A 42 -2.52 -2.45 -11.63
CA LEU A 42 -2.26 -3.89 -11.53
C LEU A 42 -3.34 -4.61 -10.69
N MET A 43 -3.87 -3.94 -9.67
CA MET A 43 -4.98 -4.44 -8.86
C MET A 43 -6.27 -4.57 -9.68
N TYR A 44 -6.62 -3.53 -10.46
CA TYR A 44 -7.76 -3.60 -11.37
C TYR A 44 -7.59 -4.72 -12.40
N PHE A 45 -6.39 -4.89 -12.94
CA PHE A 45 -6.08 -5.97 -13.87
C PHE A 45 -6.25 -7.35 -13.21
N SER A 46 -5.74 -7.55 -11.99
CA SER A 46 -5.92 -8.79 -11.24
C SER A 46 -7.40 -9.09 -10.96
N GLY A 47 -8.17 -8.09 -10.56
CA GLY A 47 -9.63 -8.21 -10.38
C GLY A 47 -10.33 -8.65 -11.67
N ALA A 48 -9.95 -8.08 -12.83
CA ALA A 48 -10.50 -8.45 -14.13
C ALA A 48 -10.17 -9.89 -14.53
N VAL A 49 -8.93 -10.34 -14.29
CA VAL A 49 -8.51 -11.73 -14.53
C VAL A 49 -9.30 -12.70 -13.67
N LEU A 50 -9.47 -12.42 -12.38
CA LEU A 50 -10.27 -13.26 -11.47
C LEU A 50 -11.75 -13.31 -11.89
N PHE A 51 -12.30 -12.19 -12.35
CA PHE A 51 -13.66 -12.14 -12.86
C PHE A 51 -13.85 -12.98 -14.13
N ALA A 52 -12.90 -12.90 -15.07
CA ALA A 52 -12.91 -13.75 -16.26
C ALA A 52 -12.81 -15.24 -15.89
N LEU A 53 -11.93 -15.60 -14.95
CA LEU A 53 -11.81 -16.97 -14.45
C LEU A 53 -13.09 -17.46 -13.75
N ALA A 54 -13.80 -16.58 -13.03
CA ALA A 54 -15.09 -16.90 -12.45
C ALA A 54 -16.12 -17.28 -13.52
N ILE A 55 -16.22 -16.47 -14.60
CA ILE A 55 -17.11 -16.75 -15.73
C ILE A 55 -16.73 -18.08 -16.41
N ILE A 56 -15.43 -18.30 -16.66
CA ILE A 56 -14.94 -19.53 -17.28
C ILE A 56 -15.28 -20.73 -16.39
N CYS A 57 -15.07 -20.67 -15.08
CA CYS A 57 -15.42 -21.79 -14.19
C CYS A 57 -16.92 -22.09 -14.18
N ILE A 58 -17.77 -21.07 -14.28
CA ILE A 58 -19.23 -21.24 -14.31
C ILE A 58 -19.69 -21.85 -15.64
N THR A 59 -19.15 -21.35 -16.75
CA THR A 59 -19.57 -21.74 -18.11
C THR A 59 -18.92 -23.03 -18.58
N MET A 60 -17.69 -23.31 -18.14
CA MET A 60 -16.94 -24.51 -18.45
C MET A 60 -16.69 -25.29 -17.15
N PRO A 61 -17.38 -26.43 -16.94
CA PRO A 61 -17.22 -27.24 -15.74
C PRO A 61 -15.88 -27.98 -15.75
N ILE A 62 -14.80 -27.25 -15.44
CA ILE A 62 -13.45 -27.80 -15.30
C ILE A 62 -13.43 -28.69 -14.05
N PRO A 63 -13.01 -29.96 -14.14
CA PRO A 63 -12.88 -30.82 -12.97
C PRO A 63 -11.69 -30.38 -12.13
N ILE A 64 -11.95 -29.70 -11.01
CA ILE A 64 -10.93 -29.21 -10.09
C ILE A 64 -10.81 -30.18 -8.90
N PRO A 65 -9.60 -30.55 -8.45
CA PRO A 65 -9.40 -31.43 -7.30
C PRO A 65 -9.87 -30.77 -5.99
N ASN A 66 -10.54 -31.55 -5.13
CA ASN A 66 -11.28 -31.04 -3.96
C ASN A 66 -10.47 -30.24 -2.93
N TYR A 67 -9.18 -30.54 -2.79
CA TYR A 67 -8.33 -29.85 -1.83
C TYR A 67 -8.13 -28.37 -2.21
N SER A 68 -8.20 -28.02 -3.50
CA SER A 68 -8.00 -26.65 -3.98
C SER A 68 -9.09 -25.68 -3.50
N THR A 69 -10.33 -26.15 -3.37
CA THR A 69 -11.47 -25.29 -2.96
C THR A 69 -11.40 -24.88 -1.49
N GLN A 70 -10.87 -25.76 -0.64
CA GLN A 70 -10.70 -25.46 0.79
C GLN A 70 -9.65 -24.35 1.01
N PHE A 71 -8.57 -24.36 0.22
CA PHE A 71 -7.57 -23.29 0.24
C PHE A 71 -8.10 -21.95 -0.29
N LEU A 72 -9.05 -21.99 -1.24
CA LEU A 72 -9.69 -20.79 -1.80
C LEU A 72 -10.67 -20.12 -0.83
N LEU A 73 -11.30 -20.90 0.06
CA LEU A 73 -12.18 -20.36 1.10
C LEU A 73 -11.44 -19.50 2.13
N ILE A 74 -10.19 -19.83 2.45
CA ILE A 74 -9.40 -19.12 3.46
C ILE A 74 -9.26 -17.61 3.14
N PRO A 75 -8.74 -17.19 1.97
CA PRO A 75 -8.61 -15.76 1.65
C PRO A 75 -9.95 -15.05 1.54
N VAL A 76 -11.03 -15.73 1.15
CA VAL A 76 -12.39 -15.12 1.12
C VAL A 76 -12.89 -14.85 2.52
N LEU A 77 -12.80 -15.83 3.42
CA LEU A 77 -13.24 -15.68 4.80
C LEU A 77 -12.40 -14.62 5.52
N LEU A 78 -11.09 -14.59 5.27
CA LEU A 78 -10.21 -13.52 5.80
C LEU A 78 -10.57 -12.16 5.23
N GLY A 79 -10.80 -12.03 3.92
CA GLY A 79 -11.13 -10.76 3.27
C GLY A 79 -12.50 -10.20 3.66
N LEU A 80 -13.45 -11.07 4.02
CA LEU A 80 -14.78 -10.66 4.52
C LEU A 80 -14.76 -10.38 6.03
N GLY A 81 -14.06 -11.20 6.82
CA GLY A 81 -14.05 -11.12 8.28
C GLY A 81 -13.07 -10.10 8.85
N ILE A 82 -11.98 -9.82 8.14
CA ILE A 82 -10.96 -8.86 8.58
C ILE A 82 -11.15 -7.57 7.79
N ALA A 83 -11.77 -6.58 8.42
CA ALA A 83 -11.81 -5.24 7.85
C ALA A 83 -10.36 -4.73 7.66
N PRO A 84 -9.97 -4.27 6.46
CA PRO A 84 -8.67 -3.64 6.26
C PRO A 84 -8.61 -2.42 7.17
N ARG A 85 -7.83 -2.53 8.25
CA ARG A 85 -7.56 -1.43 9.16
C ARG A 85 -6.45 -0.62 8.55
N ALA A 86 -6.77 0.60 8.10
CA ALA A 86 -5.76 1.57 7.71
C ALA A 86 -4.63 1.52 8.74
N LEU A 87 -3.38 1.54 8.27
CA LEU A 87 -2.26 1.95 9.12
C LEU A 87 -2.51 3.43 9.48
N GLY A 88 -3.50 3.68 10.34
CA GLY A 88 -3.82 4.99 10.86
C GLY A 88 -2.65 5.49 11.70
N ALA A 89 -2.72 6.74 12.14
CA ALA A 89 -1.66 7.39 12.93
C ALA A 89 -1.09 6.52 14.07
N ASP A 90 -1.88 5.58 14.62
CA ASP A 90 -1.47 4.59 15.62
C ASP A 90 -0.35 3.63 15.15
N ALA A 91 -0.34 3.22 13.88
CA ALA A 91 0.73 2.39 13.32
C ALA A 91 2.01 3.21 13.06
N ILE A 92 1.85 4.49 12.73
CA ILE A 92 2.96 5.43 12.53
C ILE A 92 3.68 5.69 13.86
N GLY A 93 2.95 5.74 14.99
CA GLY A 93 3.54 5.89 16.32
C GLY A 93 4.52 4.77 16.69
N GLN A 94 4.28 3.54 16.24
CA GLN A 94 5.18 2.39 16.49
C GLN A 94 6.30 2.25 15.46
N GLN A 95 6.12 2.79 14.26
CA GLN A 95 7.15 2.77 13.20
C GLN A 95 8.10 3.98 13.28
N GLY A 96 7.68 5.07 13.91
CA GLY A 96 8.51 6.25 14.19
C GLY A 96 9.73 5.96 15.08
N THR A 97 9.62 5.01 16.01
CA THR A 97 10.76 4.55 16.84
C THR A 97 11.77 3.73 16.03
N ALA A 98 11.33 2.99 15.02
CA ALA A 98 12.23 2.27 14.10
C ALA A 98 12.89 3.21 13.07
N LEU A 99 12.20 4.26 12.62
CA LEU A 99 12.74 5.26 11.69
C LEU A 99 13.88 6.08 12.32
N ASN A 100 13.81 6.38 13.63
CA ASN A 100 14.91 7.02 14.36
C ASN A 100 16.20 6.17 14.39
N GLN A 101 16.11 4.84 14.26
CA GLN A 101 17.29 3.96 14.20
C GLN A 101 17.89 3.85 12.79
N ILE A 102 17.10 4.04 11.73
CA ILE A 102 17.59 4.01 10.35
C ILE A 102 18.31 5.33 10.00
N ALA A 103 17.95 6.44 10.64
CA ALA A 103 18.66 7.72 10.55
C ALA A 103 20.11 7.68 11.08
N GLN A 104 20.55 6.57 11.70
CA GLN A 104 21.89 6.43 12.27
C GLN A 104 22.89 5.65 11.38
N ARG A 105 22.58 5.39 10.10
CA ARG A 105 23.58 4.84 9.16
C ARG A 105 24.11 5.93 8.21
N PRO A 106 25.23 6.59 8.51
CA PRO A 106 25.87 7.48 7.57
C PRO A 106 26.62 6.63 6.53
N LYS A 107 25.98 6.35 5.39
CA LYS A 107 26.76 6.12 4.16
C LYS A 107 26.89 7.48 3.48
N VAL A 108 27.94 8.19 3.88
CA VAL A 108 28.41 9.44 3.28
C VAL A 108 28.55 9.22 1.77
N THR A 109 27.57 9.68 1.02
CA THR A 109 27.76 10.10 -0.37
C THR A 109 27.66 11.60 -0.30
N THR A 110 28.77 12.27 -0.59
CA THR A 110 28.93 13.72 -0.51
C THR A 110 27.96 14.38 -1.49
N VAL A 111 26.74 14.66 -1.06
CA VAL A 111 25.81 15.50 -1.80
C VAL A 111 26.32 16.92 -1.63
N ASN A 112 26.87 17.50 -2.70
CA ASN A 112 27.28 18.90 -2.72
C ASN A 112 26.00 19.74 -2.98
N PRO A 113 25.42 20.42 -1.98
CA PRO A 113 24.08 20.99 -2.05
C PRO A 113 23.98 22.23 -2.96
N THR A 114 25.09 22.69 -3.53
CA THR A 114 25.20 23.94 -4.30
C THR A 114 24.97 23.78 -5.80
N THR A 115 25.05 22.56 -6.36
CA THR A 115 24.99 22.33 -7.82
C THR A 115 23.88 21.39 -8.29
N VAL A 116 23.07 20.86 -7.38
CA VAL A 116 22.05 19.86 -7.72
C VAL A 116 20.67 20.53 -7.73
N ASP A 117 19.91 20.25 -8.79
CA ASP A 117 18.49 20.64 -8.91
C ASP A 117 17.69 20.01 -7.76
N THR A 118 17.29 20.86 -6.81
CA THR A 118 16.59 20.45 -5.59
C THR A 118 15.13 20.11 -5.84
N THR A 119 14.61 20.32 -7.05
CA THR A 119 13.24 19.93 -7.41
C THR A 119 13.07 18.42 -7.60
N ALA A 120 14.18 17.71 -7.89
CA ALA A 120 14.19 16.25 -8.00
C ALA A 120 14.47 15.54 -6.67
N TRP A 121 14.73 16.29 -5.59
CA TRP A 121 15.11 15.73 -4.31
C TRP A 121 13.92 15.15 -3.57
N ASN A 122 14.09 13.95 -3.03
CA ASN A 122 13.09 13.35 -2.15
C ASN A 122 13.32 13.78 -0.69
N VAL A 123 12.36 13.50 0.20
CA VAL A 123 12.43 13.88 1.63
C VAL A 123 13.69 13.36 2.33
N TYR A 124 14.21 12.19 1.96
CA TYR A 124 15.43 11.65 2.55
C TYR A 124 16.64 12.50 2.15
N ASP A 125 16.74 12.89 0.87
CA ASP A 125 17.81 13.78 0.39
C ASP A 125 17.76 15.12 1.12
N TRP A 126 16.56 15.64 1.39
CA TRP A 126 16.36 16.84 2.20
C TRP A 126 16.77 16.67 3.66
N VAL A 127 16.42 15.54 4.29
CA VAL A 127 16.82 15.26 5.69
C VAL A 127 18.34 15.15 5.79
N VAL A 128 18.98 14.44 4.87
CA VAL A 128 20.44 14.31 4.82
C VAL A 128 21.08 15.68 4.56
N ALA A 129 20.64 16.41 3.54
CA ALA A 129 21.21 17.72 3.22
C ALA A 129 21.02 18.74 4.36
N THR A 130 19.86 18.75 5.01
CA THR A 130 19.58 19.64 6.16
C THR A 130 20.41 19.28 7.39
N SER A 131 20.74 17.99 7.58
CA SER A 131 21.64 17.55 8.66
C SER A 131 23.10 17.95 8.42
N VAL A 132 23.50 18.17 7.17
CA VAL A 132 24.87 18.54 6.79
C VAL A 132 25.05 20.05 6.79
N ASP A 133 24.19 20.80 6.07
CA ASP A 133 24.25 22.27 6.01
C ASP A 133 22.85 22.89 5.85
N PRO A 134 22.17 23.20 6.96
CA PRO A 134 20.81 23.76 6.92
C PRO A 134 20.77 25.20 6.41
N LEU A 135 21.87 25.96 6.50
CA LEU A 135 21.91 27.36 6.08
C LEU A 135 22.03 27.48 4.56
N ALA A 136 22.75 26.55 3.92
CA ALA A 136 22.87 26.49 2.46
C ALA A 136 21.55 26.18 1.72
N LEU A 137 20.54 25.68 2.44
CA LEU A 137 19.25 25.30 1.88
C LEU A 137 18.17 26.39 2.08
N LYS A 138 18.48 27.45 2.84
CA LYS A 138 17.53 28.52 3.13
C LYS A 138 17.11 29.25 1.85
N GLY A 139 15.80 29.34 1.62
CA GLY A 139 15.21 30.04 0.47
C GLY A 139 15.14 29.21 -0.82
N LYS A 140 15.58 27.94 -0.81
CA LYS A 140 15.35 27.04 -1.94
C LYS A 140 13.90 26.56 -1.96
N THR A 141 13.32 26.48 -3.16
CA THR A 141 11.97 25.94 -3.35
C THR A 141 12.02 24.41 -3.28
N VAL A 142 11.08 23.82 -2.55
CA VAL A 142 10.98 22.38 -2.37
C VAL A 142 9.62 21.89 -2.85
N GLN A 143 9.60 20.78 -3.60
CA GLN A 143 8.38 20.04 -3.90
C GLN A 143 8.40 18.74 -3.10
N ILE A 144 7.36 18.48 -2.31
CA ILE A 144 7.23 17.26 -1.52
C ILE A 144 5.81 16.72 -1.68
N ASP A 145 5.70 15.48 -2.15
CA ASP A 145 4.44 14.74 -2.21
C ASP A 145 4.30 13.84 -0.98
N GLY A 146 3.14 13.91 -0.33
CA GLY A 146 2.86 13.11 0.86
C GLY A 146 1.49 13.38 1.46
N PHE A 147 1.29 12.86 2.66
CA PHE A 147 0.08 13.06 3.46
C PHE A 147 0.31 14.05 4.58
N VAL A 148 -0.62 14.96 4.74
CA VAL A 148 -0.65 15.84 5.91
C VAL A 148 -1.18 15.04 7.10
N VAL A 149 -0.35 14.87 8.12
CA VAL A 149 -0.72 14.24 9.39
C VAL A 149 -1.03 15.35 10.40
N ARG A 150 -2.27 15.36 10.89
CA ARG A 150 -2.69 16.18 12.03
C ARG A 150 -2.92 15.25 13.22
N ASN A 151 -2.05 15.33 14.21
CA ASN A 151 -2.25 14.66 15.49
C ASN A 151 -2.39 15.71 16.60
N PRO A 152 -3.52 15.76 17.34
CA PRO A 152 -3.69 16.69 18.45
C PRO A 152 -2.63 16.52 19.56
N ASP A 153 -2.04 15.33 19.72
CA ASP A 153 -1.02 15.06 20.74
C ASP A 153 0.34 15.70 20.41
N MET A 154 0.57 16.09 19.15
CA MET A 154 1.84 16.66 18.70
C MET A 154 1.99 18.16 19.00
N GLN A 155 0.96 18.83 19.55
CA GLN A 155 0.99 20.25 19.95
C GLN A 155 1.57 21.19 18.87
N LEU A 156 1.28 20.90 17.59
CA LEU A 156 1.68 21.78 16.49
C LEU A 156 0.92 23.10 16.55
N ALA A 157 1.59 24.21 16.25
CA ALA A 157 0.92 25.50 16.07
C ALA A 157 -0.02 25.47 14.85
N ASP A 158 -1.00 26.37 14.79
CA ASP A 158 -2.02 26.42 13.73
C ASP A 158 -1.44 26.57 12.31
N ASN A 159 -0.22 27.10 12.19
CA ASN A 159 0.51 27.28 10.94
C ASN A 159 1.54 26.18 10.66
N GLN A 160 1.53 25.10 11.44
CA GLN A 160 2.44 23.97 11.28
C GLN A 160 1.65 22.71 10.93
N PHE A 161 2.29 21.86 10.14
CA PHE A 161 1.75 20.56 9.80
C PHE A 161 2.90 19.57 9.65
N MET A 162 2.62 18.29 9.89
CA MET A 162 3.58 17.23 9.64
C MET A 162 3.24 16.56 8.31
N LEU A 163 4.25 16.32 7.47
CA LEU A 163 4.11 15.63 6.20
C LEU A 163 4.71 14.22 6.33
N ALA A 164 3.92 13.19 6.05
CA ALA A 164 4.36 11.80 6.02
C ALA A 164 4.42 11.31 4.56
N ARG A 165 5.38 10.43 4.23
CA ARG A 165 5.46 9.80 2.91
C ARG A 165 5.16 8.30 2.98
N TYR A 166 4.82 7.73 1.83
CA TYR A 166 4.92 6.30 1.60
C TYR A 166 6.39 5.85 1.69
N VAL A 167 6.65 4.81 2.47
CA VAL A 167 7.93 4.10 2.51
C VAL A 167 7.82 2.85 1.66
#